data_AF-A0A350QAE8-F1
#
_entry.id   AF-A0A350QAE8-F1
#
_cell.length_a   1.000
_cell.length_b   1.000
_cell.length_c   1.000
_cell.angle_alpha   90.00
_cell.angle_beta   90.00
_cell.angle_gamma   90.00
#
_symmetry.space_group_name_H-M   'P 1'
#
loop_
_entity.id
_entity.type
_entity.pdbx_description
1 polymer ?
#
loop_
_entity_poly.entity_id
_entity_poly.type
_entity_poly.pdbx_seq_one_letter_code
_entity_poly.pdbx_strand_id
1 'polypeptide(L)'
;PYHLPEAEVMLRVVQGFDPPGVAGRDLRESILIQLRMLGRDNSLTYEIAERYFDDLVSHRWADVAKEMELKPVEVQSVADEIAKLDPKPGMKYSPD
;
A
#
# COMPACT_ATOMS: atom_id res chain seq x y z
N PRO A 1 -24.33 -4.02 -19.80
CA PRO A 1 -23.49 -3.03 -19.07
C PRO A 1 -23.26 -3.59 -17.67
N TYR A 2 -22.04 -3.51 -17.13
CA TYR A 2 -21.74 -4.01 -15.78
C TYR A 2 -22.16 -2.97 -14.73
N HIS A 3 -22.64 -3.45 -13.57
CA HIS A 3 -22.93 -2.62 -12.40
C HIS A 3 -21.70 -2.47 -11.49
N LEU A 4 -21.68 -1.42 -10.68
CA LEU A 4 -20.55 -1.14 -9.77
C LEU A 4 -20.14 -2.35 -8.90
N PRO A 5 -21.07 -3.11 -8.27
CA PRO A 5 -20.67 -4.28 -7.48
C PRO A 5 -19.96 -5.37 -8.31
N GLU A 6 -20.35 -5.54 -9.57
CA GLU A 6 -19.72 -6.51 -10.48
C GLU A 6 -18.32 -6.05 -10.88
N ALA A 7 -18.15 -4.74 -11.15
CA ALA A 7 -16.85 -4.14 -11.44
C ALA A 7 -15.88 -4.27 -10.25
N GLU A 8 -16.37 -4.10 -9.03
CA GLU A 8 -15.58 -4.29 -7.80
C GLU A 8 -15.07 -5.73 -7.64
N VAL A 9 -15.91 -6.72 -7.94
CA VAL A 9 -15.51 -8.13 -7.90
C VAL A 9 -14.45 -8.42 -8.97
N MET A 10 -14.67 -7.95 -10.20
CA MET A 10 -13.71 -8.11 -11.29
C MET A 10 -12.37 -7.43 -10.98
N LEU A 11 -12.39 -6.22 -10.41
CA LEU A 11 -11.19 -5.50 -10.02
C LEU A 11 -10.36 -6.28 -9.00
N ARG A 12 -10.99 -6.88 -7.98
CA ARG A 12 -10.29 -7.71 -6.99
C ARG A 12 -9.60 -8.92 -7.60
N VAL A 13 -10.19 -9.53 -8.64
CA VAL A 13 -9.56 -10.62 -9.39
C VAL A 13 -8.32 -10.12 -10.13
N VAL A 14 -8.44 -8.99 -10.84
CA VAL A 14 -7.30 -8.38 -11.57
C VAL A 14 -6.18 -7.95 -10.64
N GLN A 15 -6.51 -7.37 -9.48
CA GLN A 15 -5.54 -6.95 -8.45
C GLN A 15 -4.78 -8.13 -7.81
N GLY A 16 -5.22 -9.37 -8.02
CA GLY A 16 -4.53 -10.59 -7.58
C GLY A 16 -3.49 -11.13 -8.57
N PHE A 17 -3.30 -10.49 -9.72
CA PHE A 17 -2.32 -10.92 -10.72
C PHE A 17 -0.89 -10.48 -10.38
N ASP A 18 0.08 -11.06 -11.09
CA ASP A 18 1.47 -10.65 -11.06
C ASP A 18 1.72 -9.53 -12.09
N PRO A 19 2.41 -8.43 -11.72
CA PRO A 19 2.95 -8.16 -10.39
C PRO A 19 1.92 -7.61 -9.39
N PRO A 20 2.11 -7.91 -8.09
CA PRO A 20 1.24 -7.38 -7.04
C PRO A 20 1.24 -5.85 -7.05
N GLY A 21 0.09 -5.24 -6.80
CA GLY A 21 -0.10 -3.77 -6.78
C GLY A 21 -0.54 -3.18 -8.12
N VAL A 22 -0.55 -3.98 -9.21
CA VAL A 22 -1.20 -3.57 -10.47
C VAL A 22 -2.70 -3.42 -10.28
N ALA A 23 -3.28 -2.46 -11.01
CA ALA A 23 -4.69 -2.08 -10.91
C ALA A 23 -5.10 -1.56 -9.51
N GLY A 24 -4.14 -1.11 -8.69
CA GLY A 24 -4.43 -0.21 -7.57
C GLY A 24 -4.98 1.13 -8.09
N ARG A 25 -5.98 1.69 -7.42
CA ARG A 25 -6.58 2.99 -7.75
C ARG A 25 -5.65 4.15 -7.42
N ASP A 26 -4.80 3.97 -6.41
CA ASP A 26 -3.79 4.93 -5.99
C ASP A 26 -2.52 4.20 -5.46
N LEU A 27 -1.50 4.98 -5.09
CA LEU A 27 -0.24 4.43 -4.59
C LEU A 27 -0.42 3.67 -3.27
N ARG A 28 -1.32 4.14 -2.41
CA ARG A 28 -1.62 3.47 -1.12
C ARG A 28 -2.21 2.09 -1.37
N GLU A 29 -3.22 1.97 -2.24
CA GLU A 29 -3.84 0.69 -2.56
C GLU A 29 -2.85 -0.26 -3.24
N SER A 30 -2.00 0.25 -4.14
CA SER A 30 -0.91 -0.54 -4.74
C SER A 30 0.00 -1.16 -3.67
N ILE A 31 0.39 -0.38 -2.65
CA ILE A 31 1.22 -0.84 -1.53
C ILE A 31 0.48 -1.86 -0.64
N LEU A 32 -0.79 -1.61 -0.32
CA LEU A 32 -1.61 -2.52 0.50
C LEU A 32 -1.83 -3.87 -0.19
N ILE A 33 -2.05 -3.88 -1.51
CA ILE A 33 -2.14 -5.11 -2.31
C ILE A 33 -0.83 -5.89 -2.21
N GLN A 34 0.31 -5.22 -2.39
CA GLN A 34 1.63 -5.85 -2.28
C GLN A 34 1.86 -6.47 -0.90
N LEU A 35 1.58 -5.73 0.17
CA LEU A 35 1.70 -6.25 1.54
C LEU A 35 0.79 -7.44 1.78
N ARG A 36 -0.45 -7.42 1.28
CA ARG A 36 -1.38 -8.55 1.39
C ARG A 36 -0.87 -9.79 0.64
N MET A 37 -0.36 -9.62 -0.58
CA MET A 37 0.19 -10.73 -1.37
C MET A 37 1.48 -11.31 -0.77
N LEU A 38 2.21 -10.52 0.02
CA LEU A 38 3.34 -10.98 0.83
C LEU A 38 2.94 -11.63 2.16
N GLY A 39 1.64 -11.75 2.47
CA GLY A 39 1.15 -12.27 3.75
C GLY A 39 1.42 -11.35 4.95
N ARG A 40 1.54 -10.04 4.69
CA ARG A 40 1.87 -9.00 5.68
C ARG A 40 0.68 -8.09 6.00
N ASP A 41 -0.53 -8.52 5.69
CA ASP A 41 -1.78 -7.81 5.97
C ASP A 41 -2.05 -7.57 7.46
N ASN A 42 -1.43 -8.36 8.35
CA ASN A 42 -1.49 -8.19 9.80
C ASN A 42 -0.24 -7.50 10.39
N SER A 43 0.62 -6.92 9.55
CA SER A 43 1.84 -6.25 9.99
C SER A 43 1.59 -4.80 10.37
N LEU A 44 2.45 -4.25 11.24
CA LEU A 44 2.44 -2.82 11.56
C LEU A 44 2.61 -1.96 10.29
N THR A 45 3.41 -2.42 9.33
CA THR A 45 3.60 -1.76 8.04
C THR A 45 2.30 -1.62 7.26
N TYR A 46 1.46 -2.66 7.27
CA TYR A 46 0.14 -2.61 6.63
C TYR A 46 -0.80 -1.64 7.36
N GLU A 47 -0.89 -1.73 8.69
CA GLU A 47 -1.76 -0.86 9.47
C GLU A 47 -1.41 0.62 9.27
N ILE A 48 -0.12 0.97 9.33
CA ILE A 48 0.34 2.35 9.14
C ILE A 48 0.15 2.78 7.68
N ALA A 49 0.42 1.93 6.70
CA ALA A 49 0.15 2.25 5.29
C ALA A 49 -1.35 2.44 5.01
N GLU A 50 -2.24 1.73 5.71
CA GLU A 50 -3.69 1.84 5.53
C GLU A 50 -4.23 3.14 6.13
N ARG A 51 -3.81 3.44 7.37
CA ARG A 51 -4.40 4.52 8.17
C ARG A 51 -3.66 5.85 8.07
N TYR A 52 -2.35 5.83 7.81
CA TYR A 52 -1.44 6.96 7.96
C TYR A 52 -0.58 7.25 6.71
N PHE A 53 -0.99 6.78 5.54
CA PHE A 53 -0.21 6.94 4.31
C PHE A 53 0.16 8.40 4.00
N ASP A 54 -0.79 9.32 4.11
CA ASP A 54 -0.55 10.73 3.77
C ASP A 54 0.41 11.40 4.75
N ASP A 55 0.36 11.01 6.03
CA ASP A 55 1.31 11.45 7.06
C ASP A 55 2.70 10.90 6.80
N LEU A 56 2.82 9.62 6.41
CA LEU A 56 4.08 9.01 6.01
C LEU A 56 4.70 9.74 4.82
N VAL A 57 3.93 9.98 3.76
CA VAL A 57 4.37 10.71 2.55
C VAL A 57 4.76 12.16 2.89
N SER A 58 4.10 12.77 3.87
CA SER A 58 4.41 14.11 4.35
C SER A 58 5.51 14.16 5.41
N HIS A 59 6.15 13.02 5.73
CA HIS A 59 7.18 12.88 6.75
C HIS A 59 6.74 13.32 8.18
N ARG A 60 5.43 13.25 8.48
CA ARG A 60 4.85 13.55 9.80
C ARG A 60 4.98 12.38 10.78
N TRP A 61 6.18 11.82 10.91
CA TRP A 61 6.40 10.58 11.67
C TRP A 61 6.11 10.72 13.17
N ALA A 62 6.34 11.92 13.74
CA ALA A 62 6.06 12.18 15.15
C ALA A 62 4.57 12.11 15.47
N ASP A 63 3.71 12.56 14.55
CA ASP A 63 2.25 12.55 14.73
C ASP A 63 1.73 11.10 14.69
N VAL A 64 2.16 10.34 13.68
CA VAL A 64 1.85 8.89 13.57
C VAL A 64 2.34 8.13 14.80
N ALA A 65 3.58 8.40 15.24
CA ALA A 65 4.17 7.74 16.41
C ALA A 65 3.35 8.00 17.67
N LYS A 66 2.88 9.24 17.86
CA LYS A 66 2.03 9.60 19.00
C LYS A 66 0.68 8.89 18.95
N GLU A 67 0.03 8.83 17.80
CA GLU A 67 -1.27 8.17 17.66
C GLU A 67 -1.21 6.65 17.80
N MET A 68 -0.11 6.04 17.32
CA MET A 68 0.13 4.61 17.38
C MET A 68 0.81 4.15 18.68
N GLU A 69 1.12 5.07 19.60
CA GLU A 69 1.90 4.80 20.83
C GLU A 69 3.28 4.15 20.55
N LEU A 70 3.90 4.55 19.45
CA LEU A 70 5.22 4.09 19.00
C LEU A 70 6.30 5.15 19.22
N LYS A 71 7.56 4.76 19.02
CA LYS A 71 8.66 5.71 18.87
C LYS A 71 8.72 6.20 17.41
N PRO A 72 9.13 7.46 17.16
CA PRO A 72 9.31 7.97 15.79
C PRO A 72 10.24 7.11 14.92
N VAL A 73 11.24 6.45 15.53
CA VAL A 73 12.16 5.54 14.83
C VAL A 73 11.47 4.26 14.32
N GLU A 74 10.41 3.81 14.99
CA GLU A 74 9.62 2.64 14.56
C GLU A 74 8.76 3.00 13.34
N VAL A 75 8.18 4.20 13.34
CA VAL A 75 7.46 4.74 12.18
C VAL A 75 8.39 4.97 10.99
N GLN A 76 9.61 5.47 11.24
CA GLN A 76 10.63 5.60 10.20
C GLN A 76 10.98 4.23 9.60
N SER A 77 11.19 3.19 10.43
CA SER A 77 11.46 1.84 9.93
C SER A 77 10.32 1.32 9.04
N VAL A 78 9.07 1.64 9.36
CA VAL A 78 7.91 1.30 8.52
C VAL A 78 7.93 2.08 7.20
N ALA A 79 8.26 3.37 7.22
CA ALA A 79 8.43 4.16 6.00
C ALA A 79 9.52 3.57 5.10
N ASP A 80 10.66 3.16 5.68
CA ASP A 80 11.77 2.53 4.97
C ASP A 80 11.38 1.16 4.37
N GLU A 81 10.47 0.42 5.01
CA GLU A 81 9.93 -0.81 4.45
C GLU A 81 8.99 -0.55 3.27
N ILE A 82 8.11 0.44 3.38
CA ILE A 82 7.21 0.85 2.29
C ILE A 82 8.04 1.32 1.09
N ALA A 83 9.15 2.04 1.32
CA ALA A 83 10.03 2.51 0.26
C ALA A 83 10.74 1.37 -0.52
N LYS A 84 10.77 0.14 0.01
CA LYS A 84 11.29 -1.04 -0.69
C LYS A 84 10.28 -1.70 -1.62
N LEU A 85 8.99 -1.35 -1.49
CA LEU A 85 7.94 -1.80 -2.39
C LEU A 85 7.90 -0.92 -3.64
N ASP A 86 7.32 -1.44 -4.72
CA ASP A 86 7.18 -0.69 -5.98
C ASP A 86 5.77 -0.12 -6.08
N PRO A 87 5.55 1.18 -5.85
CA PRO A 87 4.20 1.75 -5.88
C PRO A 87 3.60 1.78 -7.29
N LYS A 88 4.40 1.59 -8.35
CA LYS A 88 3.95 1.57 -9.76
C LYS A 88 4.50 0.34 -10.50
N PRO A 89 4.15 -0.87 -10.07
CA PRO A 89 4.77 -2.11 -10.52
C PRO A 89 4.47 -2.45 -11.98
N GLY A 90 3.47 -1.82 -12.61
CA GLY A 90 3.18 -1.97 -14.03
C GLY A 90 4.17 -1.23 -14.95
N MET A 91 4.90 -0.22 -14.45
CA MET A 91 5.77 0.61 -15.28
C MET A 91 6.93 -0.17 -15.91
N LYS A 92 7.39 -1.25 -15.25
CA LYS A 92 8.43 -2.14 -15.79
C LYS A 92 8.03 -2.87 -17.09
N TYR A 93 6.74 -2.85 -17.46
CA TYR A 93 6.22 -3.44 -18.69
C TYR A 93 5.68 -2.40 -19.68
N SER A 94 5.81 -1.11 -19.38
CA SER A 94 5.46 -0.07 -20.35
C SER A 94 6.51 -0.09 -21.48
N PRO A 95 6.12 -0.23 -22.75
CA PRO A 95 7.03 0.09 -23.85
C PRO A 95 7.37 1.59 -23.78
N ASP A 96 8.62 1.92 -24.11
CA ASP A 96 9.09 3.30 -24.29
C ASP A 96 8.33 4.05 -25.40
#